data_AF-A0A0K8W1Q7-F1
#
_entry.id   AF-A0A0K8W1Q7-F1
#
_cell.length_a   1.000
_cell.length_b   1.000
_cell.length_c   1.000
_cell.angle_alpha   90.00
_cell.angle_beta   90.00
_cell.angle_gamma   90.00
#
_symmetry.space_group_name_H-M   'P 1'
#
loop_
_entity.id
_entity.type
_entity.pdbx_description
1 polymer ?
#
loop_
_entity_poly.entity_id
_entity_poly.type
_entity_poly.pdbx_seq_one_letter_code
_entity_poly.pdbx_strand_id
1 'polypeptide(L)'
;MVTQLDDVRLIKLVQSHPILYDRNLARGPKTSSLKDDIWKKLSLQLNCSERACITRWKSIRDRFGKELRRAQENPEEAVNWDMFEHLLFLREHYKHGQTNSEALLNIKYEPKKKKTGAETPKRV
;
A
#
# COMPACT_ATOMS: atom_id res chain seq x y z
N MET A 1 12.87 1.58 21.63
CA MET A 1 11.55 2.10 21.20
C MET A 1 11.32 1.66 19.78
N VAL A 2 10.33 0.82 19.50
CA VAL A 2 9.94 0.46 18.13
C VAL A 2 9.10 1.61 17.60
N THR A 3 9.66 2.43 16.72
CA THR A 3 8.92 3.51 16.05
C THR A 3 7.86 2.86 15.15
N GLN A 4 6.58 3.02 15.50
CA GLN A 4 5.46 2.65 14.65
C GLN A 4 5.64 3.37 13.31
N LEU A 5 5.89 2.61 12.24
CA LEU A 5 6.03 3.17 10.91
C LEU A 5 4.66 3.64 10.40
N ASP A 6 4.58 4.90 9.99
CA ASP A 6 3.35 5.48 9.43
C ASP A 6 3.17 4.98 7.98
N ASP A 7 2.30 3.99 7.82
CA ASP A 7 2.05 3.33 6.55
C ASP A 7 1.45 4.28 5.50
N VAL A 8 0.55 5.17 5.91
CA VAL A 8 -0.08 6.12 4.99
C VAL A 8 0.97 7.07 4.46
N ARG A 9 1.88 7.53 5.32
CA ARG A 9 3.00 8.38 4.93
C ARG A 9 3.98 7.63 4.03
N LEU A 10 4.30 6.38 4.33
CA LEU A 10 5.13 5.53 3.46
C LEU A 10 4.50 5.39 2.07
N ILE A 11 3.20 5.10 1.98
CA ILE A 11 2.50 4.93 0.70
C ILE A 11 2.56 6.21 -0.13
N LYS A 12 2.28 7.38 0.47
CA LYS A 12 2.33 8.69 -0.23
C LYS A 12 3.74 9.00 -0.75
N LEU A 13 4.76 8.70 0.04
CA LEU A 13 6.15 8.88 -0.37
C LEU A 13 6.51 7.96 -1.54
N VAL A 14 6.14 6.68 -1.47
CA VAL A 14 6.37 5.74 -2.57
C VAL A 14 5.61 6.15 -3.83
N GLN A 15 4.36 6.65 -3.69
CA GLN A 15 3.56 7.16 -4.80
C GLN A 15 4.24 8.31 -5.55
N SER A 16 4.98 9.19 -4.85
CA SER A 16 5.76 10.25 -5.48
C SER A 16 7.02 9.79 -6.23
N HIS A 17 7.39 8.50 -6.08
CA HIS A 17 8.57 7.90 -6.71
C HIS A 17 8.22 6.67 -7.56
N PRO A 18 7.70 6.88 -8.79
CA PRO A 18 7.30 5.81 -9.71
C PRO A 18 8.34 4.71 -9.92
N ILE A 19 9.62 5.03 -9.90
CA ILE A 19 10.72 4.06 -10.05
C ILE A 19 10.70 2.91 -9.01
N LEU A 20 10.05 3.12 -7.86
CA LEU A 20 9.92 2.10 -6.81
C LEU A 20 8.88 1.02 -7.13
N TYR A 21 7.90 1.30 -7.99
CA TYR A 21 6.77 0.40 -8.24
C TYR A 21 6.45 0.18 -9.72
N ASP A 22 6.77 1.14 -10.59
CA ASP A 22 6.57 1.05 -12.04
C ASP A 22 7.64 0.16 -12.67
N ARG A 23 7.18 -0.95 -13.27
CA ARG A 23 8.04 -1.96 -13.89
C ARG A 23 8.72 -1.45 -15.16
N ASN A 24 8.18 -0.42 -15.82
CA ASN A 24 8.77 0.17 -17.02
C ASN A 24 9.94 1.08 -16.65
N LEU A 25 9.80 1.86 -15.58
CA LEU A 25 10.86 2.75 -15.07
C LEU A 25 11.90 2.00 -14.24
N ALA A 26 11.53 0.85 -13.67
CA ALA A 26 12.43 0.01 -12.90
C ALA A 26 13.51 -0.70 -13.73
N ARG A 27 13.35 -0.79 -15.07
CA ARG A 27 14.30 -1.49 -15.95
C ARG A 27 15.38 -0.54 -16.44
N GLY A 28 16.59 -0.71 -15.92
CA GLY A 28 17.78 -0.04 -16.44
C GLY A 28 19.00 -0.27 -15.55
N PRO A 29 20.23 -0.23 -16.10
CA PRO A 29 21.44 -0.50 -15.33
C PRO A 29 21.72 0.55 -14.23
N LYS A 30 21.22 1.78 -14.37
CA LYS A 30 21.37 2.86 -13.38
C LYS A 30 20.22 2.93 -12.36
N THR A 31 19.18 2.11 -12.49
CA THR A 31 17.97 2.23 -11.65
C THR A 31 18.14 1.62 -10.27
N SER A 32 19.09 0.68 -10.08
CA SER A 32 19.34 0.07 -8.78
C SER A 32 19.85 1.09 -7.77
N SER A 33 20.92 1.81 -8.10
CA SER A 33 21.48 2.85 -7.22
C SER A 33 20.47 3.96 -6.93
N LEU A 34 19.66 4.35 -7.93
CA LEU A 34 18.63 5.36 -7.73
C LEU A 34 17.52 4.90 -6.79
N LYS A 35 17.14 3.61 -6.82
CA LYS A 35 16.18 3.04 -5.87
C LYS A 35 16.74 3.03 -4.45
N ASP A 36 18.00 2.66 -4.30
CA ASP A 36 18.68 2.63 -2.99
C ASP A 36 18.74 4.05 -2.41
N ASP A 37 19.10 5.05 -3.22
CA ASP A 37 19.11 6.46 -2.81
C ASP A 37 17.72 6.96 -2.40
N ILE A 38 16.67 6.55 -3.12
CA ILE A 38 15.29 6.92 -2.78
C ILE A 38 14.88 6.25 -1.48
N TRP A 39 15.12 4.94 -1.31
CA TRP A 39 14.80 4.22 -0.07
C TRP A 39 15.48 4.83 1.15
N LYS A 40 16.76 5.21 1.00
CA LYS A 40 17.51 5.95 2.01
C LYS A 40 16.87 7.30 2.35
N LYS A 41 16.45 8.07 1.34
CA LYS A 41 15.72 9.34 1.58
C LYS A 41 14.40 9.12 2.31
N LEU A 42 13.62 8.11 1.90
CA LEU A 42 12.34 7.79 2.54
C LEU A 42 12.53 7.33 3.97
N SER A 43 13.56 6.53 4.24
CA SER A 43 13.85 6.02 5.57
C SER A 43 14.21 7.14 6.54
N LEU A 44 14.99 8.14 6.08
CA LEU A 44 15.28 9.34 6.85
C LEU A 44 14.01 10.17 7.14
N GLN A 45 13.13 10.34 6.16
CA GLN A 45 11.88 11.10 6.36
C GLN A 45 10.88 10.41 7.29
N LEU A 46 10.89 9.09 7.33
CA LEU A 46 10.03 8.25 8.16
C LEU A 46 10.67 7.87 9.50
N ASN A 47 11.92 8.31 9.73
CA ASN A 47 12.71 7.96 10.90
C ASN A 47 12.80 6.42 11.10
N CYS A 48 12.88 5.67 10.00
CA CYS A 48 13.03 4.21 9.95
C CYS A 48 14.35 3.78 9.31
N SER A 49 14.71 2.50 9.44
CA SER A 49 15.77 1.90 8.63
C SER A 49 15.24 1.56 7.24
N GLU A 50 16.06 1.70 6.20
CA GLU A 50 15.71 1.36 4.82
C GLU A 50 15.05 -0.02 4.72
N ARG A 51 15.65 -1.01 5.39
CA ARG A 51 15.14 -2.38 5.47
C ARG A 51 13.73 -2.46 6.05
N ALA A 52 13.43 -1.67 7.09
CA ALA A 52 12.09 -1.64 7.67
C ALA A 52 11.07 -1.04 6.70
N CYS A 53 11.43 0.07 6.04
CA CYS A 53 10.54 0.74 5.09
C CYS A 53 10.28 -0.15 3.84
N ILE A 54 11.31 -0.83 3.30
CA ILE A 54 11.20 -1.80 2.20
C ILE A 54 10.33 -3.00 2.61
N THR A 55 10.60 -3.58 3.78
CA THR A 55 9.85 -4.74 4.29
C THR A 55 8.37 -4.38 4.46
N ARG A 56 8.09 -3.19 5.01
CA ARG A 56 6.72 -2.73 5.22
C ARG A 56 6.00 -2.49 3.91
N TRP A 57 6.64 -1.82 2.96
CA TRP A 57 6.10 -1.61 1.63
C TRP A 57 5.74 -2.92 0.93
N LYS A 58 6.63 -3.93 1.02
CA LYS A 58 6.36 -5.27 0.49
C LYS A 58 5.10 -5.88 1.11
N SER A 59 4.97 -5.86 2.43
CA SER A 59 3.77 -6.39 3.11
C SER A 59 2.48 -5.67 2.70
N ILE A 60 2.52 -4.34 2.56
CA ILE A 60 1.38 -3.54 2.11
C ILE A 60 0.99 -3.93 0.68
N ARG A 61 1.96 -4.00 -0.23
CA ARG A 61 1.73 -4.38 -1.63
C ARG A 61 1.21 -5.80 -1.79
N ASP A 62 1.74 -6.75 -1.02
CA ASP A 62 1.29 -8.15 -1.03
C ASP A 62 -0.17 -8.25 -0.57
N ARG A 63 -0.56 -7.49 0.47
CA ARG A 63 -1.96 -7.42 0.89
C ARG A 63 -2.84 -6.79 -0.18
N PHE A 64 -2.39 -5.69 -0.81
CA PHE A 64 -3.12 -5.07 -1.91
C PHE A 64 -3.44 -6.05 -3.04
N GLY A 65 -2.46 -6.85 -3.48
CA GLY A 65 -2.70 -7.87 -4.51
C GLY A 65 -3.76 -8.91 -4.12
N LYS A 66 -3.80 -9.30 -2.84
CA LYS A 66 -4.81 -10.23 -2.31
C LYS A 66 -6.20 -9.61 -2.27
N GLU A 67 -6.32 -8.38 -1.76
CA GLU A 67 -7.59 -7.65 -1.71
C GLU A 67 -8.11 -7.36 -3.12
N LEU A 68 -7.22 -7.03 -4.06
CA LEU A 68 -7.55 -6.82 -5.47
C LEU A 68 -8.15 -8.08 -6.08
N ARG A 69 -7.49 -9.22 -5.92
CA ARG A 69 -7.98 -10.51 -6.40
C ARG A 69 -9.32 -10.89 -5.75
N ARG A 70 -9.44 -10.69 -4.44
CA ARG A 70 -10.67 -10.97 -3.69
C ARG A 70 -11.85 -10.16 -4.19
N ALA A 71 -11.64 -8.86 -4.45
CA ALA A 71 -12.65 -7.97 -4.99
C ALA A 71 -13.11 -8.37 -6.41
N GLN A 72 -12.21 -8.98 -7.19
CA GLN A 72 -12.56 -9.51 -8.51
C GLN A 72 -13.34 -10.83 -8.43
N GLU A 73 -12.96 -11.71 -7.51
CA GLU A 73 -13.64 -12.99 -7.29
C GLU A 73 -15.02 -12.80 -6.63
N ASN A 74 -15.18 -11.73 -5.82
CA ASN A 74 -16.42 -11.44 -5.08
C ASN A 74 -16.83 -9.96 -5.26
N PRO A 75 -17.38 -9.57 -6.41
CA PRO A 75 -17.72 -8.16 -6.70
C PRO A 75 -18.78 -7.56 -5.75
N GLU A 76 -19.66 -8.39 -5.21
CA GLU A 76 -20.69 -8.01 -4.24
C GLU A 76 -20.09 -7.63 -2.87
N GLU A 77 -18.86 -8.09 -2.58
CA GLU A 77 -18.22 -7.90 -1.29
C GLU A 77 -17.28 -6.69 -1.29
N ALA A 78 -17.60 -5.72 -0.42
CA ALA A 78 -16.79 -4.53 -0.30
C ALA A 78 -15.40 -4.81 0.30
N VAL A 79 -14.37 -4.16 -0.25
CA VAL A 79 -13.01 -4.21 0.31
C VAL A 79 -12.96 -3.42 1.61
N ASN A 80 -12.69 -4.12 2.71
CA ASN A 80 -12.66 -3.57 4.07
C ASN A 80 -11.22 -3.32 4.54
N TRP A 81 -10.49 -2.46 3.83
CA TRP A 81 -9.12 -2.12 4.20
C TRP A 81 -8.82 -0.64 3.99
N ASP A 82 -8.58 0.08 5.09
CA ASP A 82 -8.35 1.54 5.10
C ASP A 82 -7.23 2.00 4.16
N MET A 83 -6.18 1.19 3.97
CA MET A 83 -5.06 1.57 3.09
C MET A 83 -5.32 1.27 1.61
N PHE A 84 -6.39 0.53 1.28
CA PHE A 84 -6.67 0.11 -0.08
C PHE A 84 -6.87 1.30 -1.02
N GLU A 85 -7.59 2.33 -0.58
CA GLU A 85 -7.80 3.57 -1.36
C GLU A 85 -6.48 4.26 -1.73
N HIS A 86 -5.52 4.27 -0.80
CA HIS A 86 -4.22 4.91 -1.01
C HIS A 86 -3.33 4.13 -1.96
N LEU A 87 -3.65 2.87 -2.25
CA LEU A 87 -2.88 1.98 -3.13
C LEU A 87 -3.50 1.84 -4.53
N LEU A 88 -4.66 2.48 -4.77
CA LEU A 88 -5.34 2.42 -6.08
C LEU A 88 -4.47 2.93 -7.23
N PHE A 89 -3.49 3.82 -6.98
CA PHE A 89 -2.53 4.25 -8.00
C PHE A 89 -1.67 3.10 -8.56
N LEU A 90 -1.51 2.00 -7.81
CA LEU A 90 -0.76 0.82 -8.27
C LEU A 90 -1.54 0.00 -9.31
N ARG A 91 -2.85 0.23 -9.48
CA ARG A 91 -3.73 -0.55 -10.37
C ARG A 91 -3.21 -0.59 -11.80
N GLU A 92 -2.70 0.54 -12.29
CA GLU A 92 -2.24 0.69 -13.68
C GLU A 92 -0.91 -0.03 -13.93
N HIS A 93 -0.13 -0.22 -12.87
CA HIS A 93 1.20 -0.85 -12.91
C HIS A 93 1.19 -2.35 -12.55
N TYR A 94 0.03 -2.91 -12.20
CA TYR A 94 -0.16 -4.34 -11.88
C TYR A 94 -0.47 -5.23 -13.09
N LYS A 95 -0.56 -4.65 -14.31
CA LYS A 95 -1.06 -5.26 -15.57
C LYS A 95 -0.35 -6.50 -16.13
N HIS A 96 0.56 -7.16 -15.42
CA HIS A 96 1.11 -8.43 -15.90
C HIS A 96 1.15 -9.48 -14.79
N GLY A 97 0.00 -10.16 -14.67
CA GLY A 97 -0.16 -11.35 -13.84
C GLY A 97 -1.58 -11.78 -13.47
N GLN A 98 -2.63 -11.49 -14.28
CA GLN A 98 -4.06 -11.88 -14.09
C GLN A 98 -5.01 -10.83 -13.48
N THR A 99 -5.24 -9.69 -14.14
CA THR A 99 -6.22 -8.70 -13.65
C THR A 99 -6.80 -7.89 -14.81
N ASN A 100 -8.06 -8.13 -15.19
CA ASN A 100 -8.78 -7.34 -16.19
C ASN A 100 -8.96 -5.90 -15.69
N SER A 101 -8.58 -4.90 -16.51
CA SER A 101 -8.57 -3.48 -16.12
C SER A 101 -9.96 -2.90 -15.83
N GLU A 102 -11.01 -3.44 -16.46
CA GLU A 102 -12.42 -3.05 -16.24
C GLU A 102 -12.89 -3.42 -14.82
N ALA A 103 -12.52 -4.61 -14.34
CA ALA A 103 -12.91 -5.09 -13.00
C ALA A 103 -12.32 -4.24 -11.85
N LEU A 104 -11.30 -3.42 -12.13
CA LEU A 104 -10.67 -2.53 -11.15
C LEU A 104 -11.41 -1.20 -10.98
N LEU A 105 -12.20 -0.79 -11.97
CA LEU A 105 -12.99 0.44 -11.94
C LEU A 105 -14.30 0.26 -11.14
N ASN A 106 -14.74 -0.99 -10.96
CA ASN A 106 -16.00 -1.35 -10.34
C ASN A 106 -15.87 -1.94 -8.92
N ILE A 107 -14.67 -1.88 -8.31
CA ILE A 107 -14.46 -2.39 -6.95
C ILE A 107 -15.26 -1.56 -5.95
N LYS A 108 -16.26 -2.18 -5.31
CA LYS A 108 -17.03 -1.58 -4.24
C LYS A 108 -16.14 -1.41 -3.01
N TYR A 109 -15.90 -0.17 -2.59
CA TYR A 109 -15.11 0.18 -1.41
C TYR A 109 -16.01 0.76 -0.33
N GLU A 110 -16.05 0.12 0.83
CA GLU A 110 -16.76 0.63 2.01
C GLU A 110 -15.84 0.50 3.22
N PRO A 111 -15.15 1.58 3.63
CA PRO A 111 -14.33 1.54 4.83
C PRO A 111 -15.26 1.48 6.05
N LYS A 112 -15.20 0.37 6.80
CA LYS A 112 -15.86 0.30 8.11
C LYS A 112 -15.22 1.33 9.03
N LYS A 113 -15.95 2.42 9.32
CA LYS A 113 -15.61 3.37 10.38
C LYS A 113 -15.26 2.57 11.64
N LYS A 114 -13.99 2.60 12.07
CA LYS A 114 -13.57 1.96 13.32
C LYS A 114 -14.47 2.53 14.42
N LYS A 115 -15.34 1.68 14.98
CA LYS A 115 -15.97 1.99 16.26
C LYS A 115 -14.86 1.97 17.30
N THR A 116 -14.35 3.14 17.66
CA THR A 116 -13.58 3.34 18.87
C THR A 116 -14.45 2.88 20.04
N GLY A 117 -14.26 1.66 20.51
CA GLY A 117 -14.95 1.16 21.69
C GLY A 117 -14.22 1.65 22.93
N ALA A 118 -14.88 2.45 23.77
CA ALA A 118 -14.66 2.51 25.21
C ALA A 118 -15.71 3.40 25.89
N GLU A 119 -16.79 2.82 26.43
CA GLU A 119 -17.36 3.32 27.67
C GLU A 119 -17.91 2.12 28.45
N THR A 120 -17.04 1.53 29.27
CA THR A 120 -17.44 0.60 30.33
C THR A 120 -18.12 1.44 31.41
N PRO A 121 -19.41 1.21 31.74
CA PRO A 121 -20.03 1.94 32.83
C PRO A 121 -19.39 1.50 34.16
N LYS A 122 -18.77 2.46 34.87
CA LYS A 122 -18.35 2.30 36.26
C LYS A 122 -19.62 2.07 37.09
N ARG A 123 -19.77 0.85 37.60
CA ARG A 123 -20.80 0.48 38.56
C ARG A 123 -20.42 1.12 39.90
N VAL A 124 -21.21 2.12 40.32
CA VAL A 124 -21.30 2.62 41.70
C VAL A 124 -22.04 1.62 42.57
#